data_AF-A0A8D8EU47-F1
#
_entry.id   AF-A0A8D8EU47-F1
#
_cell.length_a   1.000
_cell.length_b   1.000
_cell.length_c   1.000
_cell.angle_alpha   90.00
_cell.angle_beta   90.00
_cell.angle_gamma   90.00
#
_symmetry.space_group_name_H-M   'P 1'
#
loop_
_entity.id
_entity.type
_entity.pdbx_description
1 polymer ?
#
loop_
_entity_poly.entity_id
_entity_poly.type
_entity_poly.pdbx_seq_one_letter_code
_entity_poly.pdbx_strand_id
1 'polypeptide(L)'
;MASATPQGANLLYGLRKSKKFTQGWGAQLPVAYKKFWDEWKNQQPAAVHYVPKNGMFQREDLTGLVTPIQNVPLPLIDPPESHEGIWGGEAIVKGFQKRTPYKRRVPHFWVPVLKRSVVHSQVLNEYMAVTVTDRTLDQIHDNHGFDHYLLKTPACDLRSMLAIKLKKK
;
A
#
# COMPACT_ATOMS: atom_id res chain seq x y z
N MET A 1 -1.00 41.78 13.45
CA MET A 1 -0.95 40.58 12.59
C MET A 1 0.27 39.76 12.99
N ALA A 2 0.15 38.93 14.03
CA ALA A 2 1.25 38.08 14.47
C ALA A 2 1.29 36.84 13.55
N SER A 3 2.20 36.83 12.59
CA SER A 3 2.51 35.61 11.84
C SER A 3 3.04 34.57 12.82
N ALA A 4 2.40 33.40 12.88
CA ALA A 4 2.88 32.27 13.67
C ALA A 4 4.30 31.91 13.20
N THR A 5 5.31 32.30 13.97
CA THR A 5 6.67 31.82 13.76
C THR A 5 6.66 30.31 14.06
N PRO A 6 7.27 29.47 13.21
CA PRO A 6 7.33 28.03 13.47
C PRO A 6 8.19 27.79 14.72
N GLN A 7 7.53 27.65 15.86
CA GLN A 7 8.14 27.40 17.15
C GLN A 7 8.25 25.88 17.38
N GLY A 8 9.44 25.38 17.74
CA GLY A 8 9.68 23.98 18.08
C GLY A 8 11.02 23.43 17.61
N ALA A 9 11.13 22.09 17.61
CA ALA A 9 12.34 21.29 17.36
C ALA A 9 13.14 21.61 16.06
N ASN A 10 12.60 22.46 15.19
CA ASN A 10 13.29 22.93 13.99
C ASN A 10 14.35 24.03 14.26
N LEU A 11 14.34 24.65 15.45
CA LEU A 11 15.17 25.82 15.77
C LEU A 11 16.48 25.47 16.52
N LEU A 12 16.52 24.36 17.25
CA LEU A 12 17.69 23.89 17.99
C LEU A 12 18.44 22.86 17.15
N TYR A 13 19.27 23.32 16.20
CA TYR A 13 20.10 22.45 15.34
C TYR A 13 19.35 21.21 14.87
N GLY A 14 18.31 21.43 14.05
CA GLY A 14 17.45 20.39 13.53
C GLY A 14 18.27 19.23 12.99
N LEU A 15 18.37 18.16 13.77
CA LEU A 15 18.91 16.87 13.35
C LEU A 15 18.02 16.39 12.22
N ARG A 16 18.33 16.80 10.99
CA ARG A 16 17.82 16.15 9.79
C ARG A 16 18.27 14.72 9.93
N LYS A 17 17.34 13.83 10.29
CA LYS A 17 17.63 12.39 10.31
C LYS A 17 18.25 12.06 8.95
N SER A 18 19.49 11.59 8.96
CA SER A 18 20.18 11.19 7.73
C SER A 18 19.28 10.16 7.05
N LYS A 19 18.78 10.48 5.86
CA LYS A 19 17.97 9.54 5.08
C LYS A 19 18.91 8.43 4.58
N LYS A 20 18.39 7.24 4.34
CA LYS A 20 19.19 6.09 3.86
C LYS A 20 20.05 6.40 2.62
N PHE A 21 19.65 7.39 1.81
CA PHE A 21 20.34 7.79 0.58
C PHE A 21 21.15 9.09 0.67
N THR A 22 21.28 9.71 1.85
CA THR A 22 22.02 10.97 1.99
C THR A 22 23.52 10.78 2.23
N GLN A 23 23.96 9.62 2.72
CA GLN A 23 25.35 9.36 3.10
C GLN A 23 25.80 7.93 2.70
N GLY A 24 27.12 7.73 2.62
CA GLY A 24 27.74 6.43 2.34
C GLY A 24 27.42 5.86 0.96
N TRP A 25 27.40 4.53 0.86
CA TRP A 25 27.10 3.82 -0.39
C TRP A 25 25.68 4.10 -0.92
N GLY A 26 24.72 4.40 -0.05
CA GLY A 26 23.36 4.79 -0.46
C GLY A 26 23.34 6.07 -1.30
N ALA A 27 24.27 6.99 -1.09
CA ALA A 27 24.39 8.21 -1.89
C ALA A 27 24.87 7.93 -3.33
N GLN A 28 25.67 6.88 -3.52
CA GLN A 28 26.23 6.50 -4.82
C GLN A 28 25.23 5.75 -5.71
N LEU A 29 24.08 5.32 -5.17
CA LEU A 29 23.07 4.60 -5.94
C LEU A 29 22.48 5.47 -7.08
N PRO A 30 22.11 4.84 -8.22
CA PRO A 30 21.49 5.55 -9.34
C PRO A 30 20.22 6.30 -8.93
N VAL A 31 20.02 7.48 -9.54
CA VAL A 31 18.85 8.33 -9.28
C VAL A 31 17.54 7.58 -9.56
N ALA A 32 17.50 6.76 -10.61
CA ALA A 32 16.34 5.94 -10.96
C ALA A 32 15.95 4.98 -9.82
N TYR A 33 16.93 4.32 -9.19
CA TYR A 33 16.66 3.42 -8.07
C TYR A 33 16.14 4.16 -6.83
N LYS A 34 16.66 5.36 -6.55
CA LYS A 34 16.18 6.20 -5.45
C LYS A 34 14.70 6.58 -5.64
N LYS A 35 14.33 6.98 -6.87
CA LYS A 35 12.91 7.25 -7.22
C LYS A 35 12.03 6.02 -7.02
N PHE A 36 12.47 4.86 -7.52
CA PHE A 36 11.76 3.59 -7.32
C PHE A 36 11.61 3.23 -5.84
N TRP A 37 12.65 3.43 -5.03
CA TRP A 37 12.58 3.14 -3.60
C TRP A 37 11.59 4.06 -2.88
N ASP A 38 11.58 5.35 -3.22
CA ASP A 38 10.63 6.30 -2.65
C ASP A 38 9.19 5.92 -3.03
N GLU A 39 8.94 5.56 -4.29
CA GLU A 39 7.65 5.01 -4.74
C GLU A 39 7.29 3.72 -3.99
N TRP A 40 8.24 2.80 -3.80
CA TRP A 40 7.96 1.49 -3.21
C TRP A 40 7.75 1.52 -1.69
N LYS A 41 8.50 2.36 -0.95
CA LYS A 41 8.54 2.33 0.52
C LYS A 41 7.95 3.57 1.20
N ASN A 42 7.95 4.72 0.55
CA ASN A 42 7.52 5.98 1.18
C ASN A 42 6.13 6.42 0.71
N GLN A 43 5.73 6.07 -0.51
CA GLN A 43 4.41 6.39 -1.02
C GLN A 43 3.33 5.62 -0.25
N GLN A 44 2.22 6.31 0.05
CA GLN A 44 1.06 5.67 0.65
C GLN A 44 0.37 4.78 -0.39
N PRO A 45 0.13 3.49 -0.06
CA PRO A 45 -0.55 2.58 -0.97
C PRO A 45 -2.04 2.93 -1.09
N ALA A 46 -2.68 2.44 -2.15
CA ALA A 46 -4.11 2.54 -2.34
C ALA A 46 -4.88 1.89 -1.17
N ALA A 47 -6.03 2.48 -0.82
CA ALA A 47 -6.89 1.96 0.23
C ALA A 47 -7.61 0.69 -0.26
N VAL A 48 -7.22 -0.47 0.27
CA VAL A 48 -7.82 -1.78 -0.05
C VAL A 48 -8.79 -2.22 1.04
N HIS A 49 -8.31 -2.25 2.28
CA HIS A 49 -9.01 -2.85 3.42
C HIS A 49 -9.86 -1.86 4.23
N TYR A 50 -9.93 -0.61 3.79
CA TYR A 50 -10.73 0.43 4.42
C TYR A 50 -11.29 1.39 3.37
N VAL A 51 -12.43 2.00 3.67
CA VAL A 51 -13.05 3.01 2.81
C VAL A 51 -12.51 4.38 3.23
N PRO A 52 -11.70 5.05 2.40
CA PRO A 52 -11.23 6.39 2.70
C PRO A 52 -12.40 7.38 2.62
N LYS A 53 -12.45 8.32 3.55
CA LYS A 53 -13.38 9.45 3.48
C LYS A 53 -12.74 10.60 2.71
N ASN A 54 -13.55 11.28 1.89
CA ASN A 54 -13.10 12.42 1.11
C ASN A 54 -13.21 13.72 1.90
N GLY A 55 -12.30 14.66 1.64
CA GLY A 55 -12.30 15.98 2.26
C GLY A 55 -11.38 16.10 3.47
N MET A 56 -11.21 17.32 3.97
CA MET A 56 -10.35 17.63 5.11
C MET A 56 -11.10 17.61 6.45
N PHE A 57 -12.40 17.91 6.42
CA PHE A 57 -13.23 18.05 7.61
C PHE A 57 -14.58 17.37 7.38
N GLN A 58 -15.10 16.75 8.44
CA GLN A 58 -16.44 16.18 8.49
C GLN A 58 -17.24 16.89 9.57
N ARG A 59 -18.49 17.22 9.26
CA ARG A 59 -19.47 17.68 10.24
C ARG A 59 -20.27 16.49 10.74
N GLU A 60 -20.41 16.35 12.04
CA GLU A 60 -21.26 15.32 12.67
C GLU A 60 -22.73 15.75 12.63
N ASP A 61 -23.64 14.84 12.27
CA ASP A 61 -25.05 15.16 12.06
C ASP A 61 -25.80 15.52 13.35
N LEU A 62 -25.45 14.87 14.47
CA LEU A 62 -26.13 15.05 15.75
C LEU A 62 -25.66 16.31 16.49
N THR A 63 -24.35 16.49 16.60
CA THR A 63 -23.74 17.57 17.41
C THR A 63 -23.40 18.81 16.58
N GLY A 64 -23.31 18.67 15.25
CA GLY A 64 -22.87 19.73 14.36
C GLY A 64 -21.38 20.08 14.46
N LEU A 65 -20.60 19.34 15.27
CA LEU A 65 -19.16 19.55 15.47
C LEU A 65 -18.40 19.22 14.19
N VAL A 66 -17.42 20.07 13.88
CA VAL A 66 -16.54 19.90 12.71
C VAL A 66 -15.22 19.29 13.17
N THR A 67 -14.93 18.07 12.72
CA THR A 67 -13.70 17.34 13.04
C THR A 67 -12.88 17.07 11.79
N PRO A 68 -11.53 17.05 11.86
CA PRO A 68 -10.71 16.72 10.71
C PRO A 68 -10.86 15.24 10.35
N ILE A 69 -10.95 14.95 9.06
CA ILE A 69 -11.01 13.58 8.53
C ILE A 69 -9.61 12.97 8.58
N GLN A 70 -9.51 11.75 9.11
CA GLN A 70 -8.26 11.00 9.17
C GLN A 70 -8.43 9.64 8.49
N ASN A 71 -7.70 9.43 7.39
CA ASN A 71 -7.63 8.17 6.68
C ASN A 71 -6.38 7.40 7.14
N VAL A 72 -6.52 6.59 8.19
CA VAL A 72 -5.41 5.80 8.75
C VAL A 72 -5.45 4.38 8.15
N PRO A 73 -4.40 3.94 7.44
CA PRO A 73 -4.37 2.60 6.86
C PRO A 73 -4.26 1.52 7.96
N LEU A 74 -4.85 0.36 7.69
CA LEU A 74 -4.81 -0.78 8.61
C LEU A 74 -3.41 -1.45 8.58
N PRO A 75 -2.94 -2.00 9.71
CA PRO A 75 -1.71 -2.78 9.73
C PRO A 75 -1.92 -4.11 9.00
N LEU A 76 -1.17 -4.31 7.92
CA LEU A 76 -1.22 -5.48 7.07
C LEU A 76 -0.09 -6.45 7.39
N ILE A 77 -0.36 -7.75 7.30
CA ILE A 77 0.62 -8.81 7.43
C ILE A 77 0.80 -9.45 6.05
N ASP A 78 2.01 -9.33 5.51
CA ASP A 78 2.40 -9.98 4.26
C ASP A 78 3.10 -11.32 4.58
N PRO A 79 2.47 -12.46 4.30
CA PRO A 79 3.11 -13.76 4.47
C PRO A 79 4.07 -14.05 3.30
N PRO A 80 5.04 -14.97 3.43
CA PRO A 80 6.02 -15.23 2.37
C PRO A 80 5.38 -15.65 1.03
N GLU A 81 4.26 -16.38 1.08
CA GLU A 81 3.49 -16.82 -0.09
C GLU A 81 2.93 -15.64 -0.91
N SER A 82 2.70 -14.48 -0.27
CA SER A 82 2.27 -13.26 -0.97
C SER A 82 3.33 -12.74 -1.95
N HIS A 83 4.61 -13.06 -1.70
CA HIS A 83 5.70 -12.68 -2.59
C HIS A 83 5.89 -13.64 -3.77
N GLU A 84 5.31 -14.84 -3.69
CA GLU A 84 5.27 -15.84 -4.77
C GLU A 84 4.02 -15.67 -5.64
N GLY A 85 2.92 -15.14 -5.10
CA GLY A 85 1.70 -14.79 -5.83
C GLY A 85 1.59 -13.32 -6.20
N ILE A 86 0.44 -12.91 -6.74
CA ILE A 86 0.08 -11.51 -7.01
C ILE A 86 -1.29 -11.25 -6.39
N TRP A 87 -1.33 -10.54 -5.26
CA TRP A 87 -2.57 -10.36 -4.47
C TRP A 87 -3.24 -8.98 -4.65
N GLY A 88 -2.70 -8.12 -5.53
CA GLY A 88 -3.37 -6.86 -5.89
C GLY A 88 -3.49 -5.86 -4.75
N GLY A 89 -2.53 -5.87 -3.82
CA GLY A 89 -2.53 -5.03 -2.62
C GLY A 89 -3.30 -5.61 -1.43
N GLU A 90 -3.92 -6.77 -1.59
CA GLU A 90 -4.50 -7.51 -0.47
C GLU A 90 -3.41 -8.16 0.40
N ALA A 91 -3.74 -8.34 1.67
CA ALA A 91 -2.86 -8.92 2.67
C ALA A 91 -3.71 -9.45 3.83
N ILE A 92 -3.08 -10.15 4.77
CA ILE A 92 -3.78 -10.66 5.95
C ILE A 92 -3.98 -9.51 6.94
N VAL A 93 -5.22 -9.33 7.40
CA VAL A 93 -5.54 -8.37 8.45
C VAL A 93 -5.71 -9.12 9.76
N LYS A 94 -4.95 -8.72 10.79
CA LYS A 94 -5.09 -9.23 12.15
C LYS A 94 -5.86 -8.24 13.00
N GLY A 95 -6.90 -8.71 13.68
CA GLY A 95 -7.64 -7.87 14.60
C GLY A 95 -8.54 -8.65 15.53
N PHE A 96 -9.63 -8.02 15.96
CA PHE A 96 -10.61 -8.60 16.86
C PHE A 96 -12.00 -8.46 16.27
N GLN A 97 -12.78 -9.51 16.37
CA GLN A 97 -14.19 -9.52 16.00
C GLN A 97 -15.06 -9.53 17.26
N LYS A 98 -16.18 -8.82 17.21
CA LYS A 98 -17.27 -8.90 18.18
C LYS A 98 -18.56 -9.24 17.45
N ARG A 99 -19.30 -10.24 17.93
CA ARG A 99 -20.62 -10.59 17.38
C ARG A 99 -21.70 -9.57 17.78
N THR A 100 -21.64 -9.07 19.01
CA THR A 100 -22.49 -7.99 19.52
C THR A 100 -21.65 -7.06 20.42
N PRO A 101 -22.05 -5.78 20.61
CA PRO A 101 -21.26 -4.81 21.37
C PRO A 101 -20.91 -5.26 22.80
N TYR A 102 -21.86 -5.93 23.47
CA TYR A 102 -21.75 -6.40 24.84
C TYR A 102 -20.99 -7.71 25.02
N LYS A 103 -20.72 -8.46 23.94
CA LYS A 103 -19.98 -9.72 24.02
C LYS A 103 -18.47 -9.47 24.02
N ARG A 104 -17.73 -10.42 24.59
CA ARG A 104 -16.26 -10.41 24.60
C ARG A 104 -15.73 -10.46 23.16
N ARG A 105 -14.66 -9.70 22.90
CA ARG A 105 -13.95 -9.73 21.61
C ARG A 105 -13.13 -11.00 21.46
N VAL A 106 -13.09 -11.55 20.25
CA VAL A 106 -12.32 -12.75 19.89
C VAL A 106 -11.28 -12.35 18.83
N PRO A 107 -10.01 -12.79 18.94
CA PRO A 107 -9.02 -12.52 17.91
C PRO A 107 -9.43 -13.20 16.59
N HIS A 108 -9.23 -12.51 15.47
CA HIS A 108 -9.58 -13.00 14.14
C HIS A 108 -8.55 -12.55 13.10
N PHE A 109 -8.34 -13.40 12.10
CA PHE A 109 -7.51 -13.12 10.94
C PHE A 109 -8.39 -13.14 9.70
N TRP A 110 -8.47 -12.01 9.00
CA TRP A 110 -9.09 -11.94 7.69
C TRP A 110 -8.04 -12.27 6.64
N VAL A 111 -8.19 -13.43 6.00
CA VAL A 111 -7.29 -13.93 4.95
C VAL A 111 -7.99 -13.73 3.60
N PRO A 112 -7.30 -13.19 2.58
CA PRO A 112 -7.88 -13.03 1.25
C PRO A 112 -8.16 -14.38 0.59
N VAL A 113 -9.12 -14.40 -0.34
CA VAL A 113 -9.45 -15.60 -1.10
C VAL A 113 -8.45 -15.75 -2.24
N LEU A 114 -7.63 -16.80 -2.17
CA LEU A 114 -6.59 -17.08 -3.14
C LEU A 114 -7.07 -18.09 -4.18
N LYS A 115 -6.83 -17.80 -5.46
CA LYS A 115 -7.15 -18.67 -6.60
C LYS A 115 -5.90 -18.91 -7.44
N ARG A 116 -5.75 -20.12 -7.99
CA ARG A 116 -4.70 -20.41 -8.98
C ARG A 116 -5.26 -20.08 -10.35
N SER A 117 -4.64 -19.13 -11.05
CA SER A 117 -5.02 -18.74 -12.41
C SER A 117 -3.81 -18.77 -13.33
N VAL A 118 -4.06 -18.90 -14.63
CA VAL A 118 -3.02 -18.78 -15.66
C VAL A 118 -3.15 -17.41 -16.29
N VAL A 119 -2.08 -16.62 -16.22
CA VAL A 119 -2.03 -15.27 -16.81
C VAL A 119 -1.02 -15.28 -17.95
N HIS A 120 -1.37 -14.61 -19.04
CA HIS A 120 -0.51 -14.49 -20.21
C HIS A 120 0.12 -13.10 -20.27
N SER A 121 1.44 -13.03 -20.41
CA SER A 121 2.18 -11.80 -20.71
C SER A 121 2.46 -11.75 -22.20
N GLN A 122 1.99 -10.71 -22.89
CA GLN A 122 2.25 -10.49 -24.31
C GLN A 122 3.70 -10.05 -24.54
N VAL A 123 4.27 -9.25 -23.64
CA VAL A 123 5.65 -8.75 -23.75
C VAL A 123 6.65 -9.89 -23.62
N LEU A 124 6.43 -10.80 -22.68
CA LEU A 124 7.30 -11.97 -22.48
C LEU A 124 6.91 -13.17 -23.36
N ASN A 125 5.71 -13.13 -23.96
CA ASN A 125 5.12 -14.21 -24.75
C ASN A 125 5.08 -15.55 -24.00
N GLU A 126 4.72 -15.51 -22.72
CA GLU A 126 4.71 -16.65 -21.81
C GLU A 126 3.40 -16.72 -21.01
N TYR A 127 2.95 -17.95 -20.74
CA TYR A 127 1.86 -18.24 -19.81
C TYR A 127 2.44 -18.59 -18.44
N MET A 128 1.93 -17.94 -17.39
CA MET A 128 2.40 -18.12 -16.02
C MET A 128 1.25 -18.58 -15.14
N ALA A 129 1.43 -19.70 -14.44
CA ALA A 129 0.50 -20.13 -13.41
C ALA A 129 0.81 -19.40 -12.10
N VAL A 130 -0.06 -18.48 -11.68
CA VAL A 130 0.16 -17.59 -10.53
C VAL A 130 -1.03 -17.67 -9.58
N THR A 131 -0.76 -17.55 -8.28
CA THR A 131 -1.80 -17.39 -7.26
C THR A 131 -2.25 -15.94 -7.21
N VAL A 132 -3.53 -15.71 -7.51
CA VAL A 132 -4.15 -14.39 -7.63
C VAL A 132 -5.38 -14.26 -6.73
N THR A 133 -5.77 -13.02 -6.42
CA THR A 133 -7.04 -12.69 -5.77
C THR A 133 -8.05 -12.19 -6.81
N ASP A 134 -9.34 -12.19 -6.47
CA ASP A 134 -10.39 -11.69 -7.37
C ASP A 134 -10.17 -10.21 -7.73
N ARG A 135 -9.79 -9.40 -6.75
CA ARG A 135 -9.37 -8.01 -6.97
C ARG A 135 -8.24 -7.88 -8.00
N THR A 136 -7.27 -8.78 -7.98
CA THR A 136 -6.16 -8.75 -8.95
C THR A 136 -6.67 -8.99 -10.36
N LEU A 137 -7.60 -9.93 -10.53
CA LEU A 137 -8.24 -10.17 -11.84
C LEU A 137 -9.00 -8.94 -12.31
N ASP A 138 -9.79 -8.31 -11.43
CA ASP A 138 -10.51 -7.07 -11.75
C ASP A 138 -9.54 -5.96 -12.18
N GLN A 139 -8.43 -5.77 -11.45
CA GLN A 139 -7.41 -4.78 -11.82
C GLN A 139 -6.73 -5.07 -13.16
N ILE A 140 -6.53 -6.35 -13.51
CA ILE A 140 -6.00 -6.76 -14.81
C ILE A 140 -7.00 -6.41 -15.93
N HIS A 141 -8.29 -6.64 -15.68
CA HIS A 141 -9.35 -6.28 -16.62
C HIS A 141 -9.49 -4.76 -16.79
N ASP A 142 -9.48 -4.01 -15.70
CA ASP A 142 -9.54 -2.53 -15.68
C ASP A 142 -8.37 -1.89 -16.43
N ASN A 143 -7.19 -2.50 -16.37
CA ASN A 143 -6.01 -2.02 -17.09
C ASN A 143 -5.90 -2.52 -18.53
N HIS A 144 -6.87 -3.31 -19.00
CA HIS A 144 -6.90 -3.94 -20.32
C HIS A 144 -5.67 -4.81 -20.60
N GLY A 145 -5.30 -5.66 -19.65
CA GLY A 145 -4.24 -6.66 -19.83
C GLY A 145 -3.25 -6.72 -18.68
N PHE A 146 -2.58 -7.87 -18.57
CA PHE A 146 -1.66 -8.15 -17.48
C PHE A 146 -0.41 -7.27 -17.49
N ASP A 147 0.18 -7.07 -18.67
CA ASP A 147 1.39 -6.24 -18.80
C ASP A 147 1.10 -4.78 -18.45
N HIS A 148 -0.06 -4.27 -18.91
CA HIS A 148 -0.51 -2.92 -18.55
C HIS A 148 -0.74 -2.79 -17.05
N TYR A 149 -1.35 -3.79 -16.41
CA TYR A 149 -1.52 -3.81 -14.97
C TYR A 149 -0.18 -3.70 -14.24
N LEU A 150 0.83 -4.51 -14.60
CA LEU A 150 2.14 -4.47 -13.96
C LEU A 150 2.86 -3.13 -14.17
N LEU A 151 2.77 -2.55 -15.36
CA LEU A 151 3.48 -1.32 -15.71
C LEU A 151 2.82 -0.07 -15.11
N LYS A 152 1.49 0.03 -15.17
CA LYS A 152 0.72 1.17 -14.66
C LYS A 152 0.65 1.20 -13.13
N THR A 153 0.57 0.04 -12.48
CA THR A 153 0.45 -0.04 -11.01
C THR A 153 1.78 0.35 -10.36
N PRO A 154 1.76 1.26 -9.36
CA PRO A 154 2.98 1.64 -8.66
C PRO A 154 3.52 0.49 -7.81
N ALA A 155 4.82 0.52 -7.53
CA ALA A 155 5.51 -0.55 -6.81
C ALA A 155 4.97 -0.78 -5.38
N CYS A 156 4.47 0.27 -4.72
CA CYS A 156 3.86 0.17 -3.39
C CYS A 156 2.58 -0.69 -3.37
N ASP A 157 1.78 -0.64 -4.44
CA ASP A 157 0.48 -1.29 -4.51
C ASP A 157 0.58 -2.76 -4.93
N LEU A 158 1.60 -3.13 -5.71
CA LEU A 158 1.79 -4.51 -6.14
C LEU A 158 2.08 -5.46 -4.96
N ARG A 159 2.81 -5.01 -3.93
CA ARG A 159 3.19 -5.74 -2.70
C ARG A 159 3.77 -7.17 -2.89
N SER A 160 4.12 -7.56 -4.12
CA SER A 160 4.64 -8.88 -4.48
C SER A 160 6.04 -8.78 -5.07
N MET A 161 6.96 -9.63 -4.60
CA MET A 161 8.31 -9.71 -5.15
C MET A 161 8.31 -10.32 -6.55
N LEU A 162 7.44 -11.30 -6.82
CA LEU A 162 7.26 -11.85 -8.16
C LEU A 162 6.85 -10.75 -9.15
N ALA A 163 5.85 -9.95 -8.80
CA ALA A 163 5.37 -8.87 -9.66
C ALA A 163 6.47 -7.83 -9.96
N ILE A 164 7.25 -7.42 -8.96
CA ILE A 164 8.35 -6.48 -9.14
C ILE A 164 9.45 -7.08 -10.04
N LYS A 165 9.74 -8.38 -9.89
CA LYS A 165 10.70 -9.08 -10.77
C LYS A 165 10.21 -9.12 -12.21
N LEU A 166 8.92 -9.39 -12.43
CA LEU A 166 8.33 -9.37 -13.78
C LEU A 166 8.38 -7.97 -14.38
N LYS A 167 8.03 -6.92 -13.61
CA LYS A 167 8.10 -5.52 -14.06
C LYS A 167 9.51 -5.08 -14.48
N LYS A 168 10.54 -5.72 -13.93
CA LYS A 168 11.94 -5.44 -14.26
C LYS A 168 12.42 -6.15 -15.54
N LYS A 169 11.87 -7.32 -15.85
CA LYS A 169 12.25 -8.11 -17.03
C LYS A 169 11.74 -7.42 -18.28
#